data_AF-A0A1S9CRE4-F1
#
_entry.id   AF-A0A1S9CRE4-F1
#
_cell.length_a   1.000
_cell.length_b   1.000
_cell.length_c   1.000
_cell.angle_alpha   90.00
_cell.angle_beta   90.00
_cell.angle_gamma   90.00
#
_symmetry.space_group_name_H-M   'P 1'
#
loop_
_entity.id
_entity.type
_entity.pdbx_description
1 polymer ?
#
loop_
_entity_poly.entity_id
_entity_poly.type
_entity_poly.pdbx_seq_one_letter_code
_entity_poly.pdbx_strand_id
1 'polypeptide(L)'
;MKIMNKPTTDVYSMQAWATQKDATLEFIYNALDYWNIATAKGVDPLIAYVQYAVETGYGKFTGVLSGEYNNPCGLKIPEGGDCMIASSHKKFESWKEGITAHIDHLALYAGADGYPMAKNDTPDPRHFSYLLGKGTTLAEMAAQWAVDTNYVALLSRLAEELLEATQVRAELAAQAENKDTWCVNGKPVADVEVIKLDIEINGDLRQVEAIVKNNHNYIKLRDITDDKIKVDYFDGQIYLSSVG
;
A
#
# COMPACT_ATOMS: atom_id res chain seq x y z
N MET A 1 -12.25 5.37 -12.16
CA MET A 1 -10.77 5.25 -12.26
C MET A 1 -10.41 4.09 -13.20
N LYS A 2 -9.35 4.25 -14.01
CA LYS A 2 -8.80 3.17 -14.86
C LYS A 2 -7.88 2.26 -14.03
N ILE A 3 -7.89 0.96 -14.30
CA ILE A 3 -7.00 0.00 -13.61
C ILE A 3 -5.55 0.17 -14.09
N MET A 4 -5.35 0.22 -15.40
CA MET A 4 -4.03 0.56 -15.97
C MET A 4 -3.86 2.07 -15.94
N ASN A 5 -3.06 2.56 -14.99
CA ASN A 5 -2.83 3.98 -14.79
C ASN A 5 -1.53 4.22 -14.02
N LYS A 6 -1.00 5.44 -14.11
CA LYS A 6 0.03 5.87 -13.15
C LYS A 6 -0.53 5.79 -11.73
N PRO A 7 0.30 5.47 -10.72
CA PRO A 7 -0.16 5.40 -9.35
C PRO A 7 -0.85 6.69 -8.92
N THR A 8 -2.05 6.57 -8.37
CA THR A 8 -2.83 7.72 -7.86
C THR A 8 -2.76 7.85 -6.33
N THR A 9 -2.04 6.94 -5.69
CA THR A 9 -1.71 6.98 -4.26
C THR A 9 -0.20 6.87 -4.05
N ASP A 10 0.23 6.75 -2.79
CA ASP A 10 1.59 6.39 -2.39
C ASP A 10 1.52 5.43 -1.18
N VAL A 11 2.62 4.72 -0.89
CA VAL A 11 2.67 3.73 0.21
C VAL A 11 2.25 4.33 1.56
N TYR A 12 2.69 5.55 1.85
CA TYR A 12 2.37 6.19 3.13
C TYR A 12 0.90 6.54 3.23
N SER A 13 0.29 7.01 2.14
CA SER A 13 -1.14 7.31 2.07
C SER A 13 -1.97 6.04 2.25
N MET A 14 -1.58 4.94 1.59
CA MET A 14 -2.21 3.61 1.76
C MET A 14 -2.13 3.12 3.22
N GLN A 15 -0.96 3.21 3.83
CA GLN A 15 -0.75 2.78 5.22
C GLN A 15 -1.54 3.65 6.21
N ALA A 16 -1.48 4.97 6.06
CA ALA A 16 -2.17 5.91 6.95
C ALA A 16 -3.69 5.74 6.86
N TRP A 17 -4.21 5.56 5.65
CA TRP A 17 -5.62 5.24 5.43
C TRP A 17 -6.01 3.92 6.10
N ALA A 18 -5.21 2.86 5.92
CA ALA A 18 -5.47 1.57 6.55
C ALA A 18 -5.51 1.64 8.09
N THR A 19 -4.61 2.40 8.72
CA THR A 19 -4.64 2.63 10.18
C THR A 19 -5.90 3.33 10.63
N GLN A 20 -6.35 4.36 9.92
CA GLN A 20 -7.61 5.05 10.24
C GLN A 20 -8.83 4.12 10.13
N LYS A 21 -8.71 3.03 9.36
CA LYS A 21 -9.73 1.98 9.22
C LYS A 21 -9.57 0.84 10.23
N ASP A 22 -8.69 0.98 11.22
CA ASP A 22 -8.40 -0.04 12.21
C ASP A 22 -8.01 -1.38 11.54
N ALA A 23 -7.20 -1.30 10.47
CA ALA A 23 -6.69 -2.46 9.76
C ALA A 23 -5.67 -3.24 10.60
N THR A 24 -5.50 -4.53 10.29
CA THR A 24 -4.44 -5.32 10.93
C THR A 24 -3.05 -4.85 10.49
N LEU A 25 -2.01 -5.11 11.31
CA LEU A 25 -0.63 -4.77 10.96
C LEU A 25 -0.18 -5.43 9.65
N GLU A 26 -0.59 -6.67 9.42
CA GLU A 26 -0.31 -7.41 8.18
C GLU A 26 -0.92 -6.70 6.96
N PHE A 27 -2.17 -6.23 7.06
CA PHE A 27 -2.81 -5.45 6.00
C PHE A 27 -2.01 -4.17 5.70
N ILE A 28 -1.61 -3.44 6.75
CA ILE A 28 -0.83 -2.21 6.64
C ILE A 28 0.54 -2.48 5.99
N TYR A 29 1.25 -3.54 6.38
CA TYR A 29 2.55 -3.87 5.82
C TYR A 29 2.47 -4.34 4.36
N ASN A 30 1.39 -5.02 3.98
CA ASN A 30 1.14 -5.44 2.60
C ASN A 30 1.00 -4.26 1.63
N ALA A 31 0.77 -3.02 2.09
CA ALA A 31 0.76 -1.83 1.24
C ALA A 31 2.05 -1.68 0.40
N LEU A 32 3.21 -2.05 0.96
CA LEU A 32 4.49 -1.96 0.24
C LEU A 32 4.57 -2.97 -0.91
N ASP A 33 4.13 -4.22 -0.69
CA ASP A 33 4.08 -5.23 -1.75
C ASP A 33 3.06 -4.86 -2.82
N TYR A 34 1.88 -4.36 -2.44
CA TYR A 34 0.89 -3.82 -3.38
C TYR A 34 1.48 -2.72 -4.25
N TRP A 35 2.18 -1.75 -3.64
CA TRP A 35 2.85 -0.69 -4.38
C TRP A 35 3.86 -1.25 -5.38
N ASN A 36 4.83 -2.02 -4.89
CA ASN A 36 5.93 -2.51 -5.73
C ASN A 36 5.43 -3.38 -6.89
N ILE A 37 4.50 -4.29 -6.63
CA ILE A 37 4.01 -5.25 -7.64
C ILE A 37 3.06 -4.57 -8.62
N ALA A 38 2.11 -3.75 -8.14
CA ALA A 38 1.15 -3.08 -9.01
C ALA A 38 1.84 -2.08 -9.95
N THR A 39 2.73 -1.24 -9.40
CA THR A 39 3.46 -0.24 -10.21
C THR A 39 4.34 -0.90 -11.27
N ALA A 40 5.02 -2.00 -10.95
CA ALA A 40 5.83 -2.76 -11.91
C ALA A 40 5.01 -3.34 -13.07
N LYS A 41 3.72 -3.63 -12.83
CA LYS A 41 2.78 -4.16 -13.83
C LYS A 41 1.88 -3.08 -14.45
N GLY A 42 2.07 -1.81 -14.10
CA GLY A 42 1.27 -0.68 -14.60
C GLY A 42 -0.15 -0.60 -14.05
N VAL A 43 -0.47 -1.37 -13.01
CA VAL A 43 -1.75 -1.33 -12.30
C VAL A 43 -1.69 -0.23 -11.24
N ASP A 44 -2.77 0.54 -11.10
CA ASP A 44 -2.89 1.54 -10.05
C ASP A 44 -3.02 0.85 -8.67
N PRO A 45 -2.04 0.98 -7.76
CA PRO A 45 -2.06 0.32 -6.46
C PRO A 45 -3.26 0.74 -5.59
N LEU A 46 -3.81 1.95 -5.81
CA LEU A 46 -4.99 2.42 -5.09
C LEU A 46 -6.17 1.46 -5.26
N ILE A 47 -6.45 1.05 -6.49
CA ILE A 47 -7.61 0.21 -6.81
C ILE A 47 -7.45 -1.18 -6.19
N ALA A 48 -6.28 -1.79 -6.36
CA ALA A 48 -6.01 -3.12 -5.84
C ALA A 48 -6.01 -3.16 -4.31
N TYR A 49 -5.47 -2.14 -3.65
CA TYR A 49 -5.41 -2.08 -2.19
C TYR A 49 -6.79 -1.81 -1.56
N VAL A 50 -7.62 -0.99 -2.19
CA VAL A 50 -9.02 -0.79 -1.77
C VAL A 50 -9.82 -2.07 -1.94
N GLN A 51 -9.62 -2.81 -3.02
CA GLN A 51 -10.26 -4.11 -3.18
C GLN A 51 -9.82 -5.10 -2.09
N TYR A 52 -8.53 -5.17 -1.80
CA TYR A 52 -8.01 -5.96 -0.67
C TYR A 52 -8.69 -5.59 0.66
N ALA A 53 -8.93 -4.29 0.90
CA ALA A 53 -9.63 -3.82 2.09
C ALA A 53 -11.05 -4.38 2.20
N VAL A 54 -11.80 -4.35 1.10
CA VAL A 54 -13.18 -4.84 1.06
C VAL A 54 -13.23 -6.36 1.21
N GLU A 55 -12.40 -7.07 0.45
CA GLU A 55 -12.41 -8.54 0.40
C GLU A 55 -11.99 -9.20 1.71
N THR A 56 -11.15 -8.54 2.49
CA THR A 56 -10.63 -9.08 3.75
C THR A 56 -11.15 -8.37 4.99
N GLY A 57 -12.00 -7.37 4.84
CA GLY A 57 -12.42 -6.51 5.96
C GLY A 57 -11.21 -5.87 6.65
N TYR A 58 -10.30 -5.26 5.88
CA TYR A 58 -9.05 -4.65 6.36
C TYR A 58 -8.10 -5.66 7.04
N GLY A 59 -8.02 -6.87 6.49
CA GLY A 59 -7.20 -7.96 7.01
C GLY A 59 -7.77 -8.67 8.24
N LYS A 60 -9.03 -8.40 8.62
CA LYS A 60 -9.71 -9.03 9.76
C LYS A 60 -10.38 -10.36 9.43
N PHE A 61 -10.65 -10.60 8.15
CA PHE A 61 -11.19 -11.86 7.63
C PHE A 61 -12.48 -12.31 8.33
N THR A 62 -13.57 -11.58 8.10
CA THR A 62 -14.88 -11.87 8.72
C THR A 62 -15.69 -12.95 7.99
N GLY A 63 -15.13 -13.54 6.93
CA GLY A 63 -15.77 -14.54 6.08
C GLY A 63 -15.25 -15.95 6.31
N VAL A 64 -15.20 -16.74 5.23
CA VAL A 64 -14.76 -18.16 5.29
C VAL A 64 -13.25 -18.35 5.14
N LEU A 65 -12.54 -17.30 4.71
CA LEU A 65 -11.08 -17.28 4.62
C LEU A 65 -10.49 -16.65 5.88
N SER A 66 -9.23 -16.96 6.16
CA SER A 66 -8.39 -16.35 7.18
C SER A 66 -7.08 -15.86 6.56
N GLY A 67 -6.28 -15.09 7.31
CA GLY A 67 -4.96 -14.63 6.87
C GLY A 67 -4.02 -15.76 6.42
N GLU A 68 -4.20 -16.98 6.95
CA GLU A 68 -3.42 -18.15 6.54
C GLU A 68 -3.61 -18.58 5.08
N TYR A 69 -4.64 -18.08 4.39
CA TYR A 69 -4.82 -18.33 2.97
C TYR A 69 -3.91 -17.46 2.10
N ASN A 70 -3.35 -16.37 2.65
CA ASN A 70 -2.60 -15.37 1.91
C ASN A 70 -3.35 -14.88 0.65
N ASN A 71 -4.68 -14.89 0.69
CA ASN A 71 -5.53 -14.61 -0.47
C ASN A 71 -6.22 -13.26 -0.24
N PRO A 72 -5.73 -12.18 -0.87
CA PRO A 72 -6.22 -10.84 -0.59
C PRO A 72 -7.55 -10.51 -1.27
N CYS A 73 -8.01 -11.30 -2.23
CA CYS A 73 -9.12 -10.92 -3.10
C CYS A 73 -10.16 -12.03 -3.33
N GLY A 74 -10.09 -13.09 -2.53
CA GLY A 74 -11.02 -14.21 -2.65
C GLY A 74 -10.88 -15.01 -3.95
N LEU A 75 -9.69 -15.05 -4.57
CA LEU A 75 -9.49 -15.82 -5.80
C LEU A 75 -9.79 -17.30 -5.56
N LYS A 76 -10.61 -17.87 -6.45
CA LYS A 76 -10.98 -19.29 -6.41
C LYS A 76 -9.94 -20.18 -7.05
N ILE A 77 -9.99 -21.47 -6.75
CA ILE A 77 -9.29 -22.49 -7.55
C ILE A 77 -9.85 -22.51 -8.99
N PRO A 78 -9.15 -23.11 -9.98
CA PRO A 78 -9.56 -23.08 -11.37
C PRO A 78 -10.99 -23.62 -11.60
N GLU A 79 -11.36 -24.69 -10.89
CA GLU A 79 -12.68 -25.34 -10.95
C GLU A 79 -13.80 -24.46 -10.39
N GLY A 80 -13.47 -23.44 -9.59
CA GLY A 80 -14.42 -22.60 -8.87
C GLY A 80 -14.98 -23.30 -7.64
N GLY A 81 -16.27 -23.09 -7.37
CA GLY A 81 -16.96 -23.63 -6.20
C GLY A 81 -17.74 -22.58 -5.42
N ASP A 82 -18.36 -22.99 -4.32
CA ASP A 82 -19.20 -22.14 -3.48
C ASP A 82 -18.35 -21.09 -2.73
N CYS A 83 -18.82 -19.83 -2.71
CA CYS A 83 -18.18 -18.74 -1.97
C CYS A 83 -18.11 -19.00 -0.45
N MET A 84 -18.99 -19.84 0.09
CA MET A 84 -19.05 -20.18 1.51
C MET A 84 -18.17 -21.40 1.87
N ILE A 85 -17.43 -21.95 0.91
CA ILE A 85 -16.54 -23.10 1.12
C ILE A 85 -15.08 -22.65 0.97
N ALA A 86 -14.33 -22.66 2.07
CA ALA A 86 -12.94 -22.22 2.08
C ALA A 86 -12.05 -22.99 1.08
N SER A 87 -12.25 -24.30 0.90
CA SER A 87 -11.51 -25.11 -0.07
C SER A 87 -11.81 -24.82 -1.54
N SER A 88 -12.85 -24.03 -1.84
CA SER A 88 -13.08 -23.50 -3.19
C SER A 88 -12.18 -22.31 -3.52
N HIS A 89 -11.42 -21.82 -2.54
CA HIS A 89 -10.53 -20.68 -2.65
C HIS A 89 -9.07 -21.11 -2.71
N LYS A 90 -8.27 -20.37 -3.47
CA LYS A 90 -6.85 -20.60 -3.56
C LYS A 90 -6.18 -20.21 -2.25
N LYS A 91 -5.43 -21.14 -1.67
CA LYS A 91 -4.43 -20.86 -0.63
C LYS A 91 -3.09 -20.63 -1.33
N PHE A 92 -2.49 -19.47 -1.10
CA PHE A 92 -1.17 -19.09 -1.60
C PHE A 92 -0.10 -19.38 -0.56
N GLU A 93 1.13 -19.64 -1.02
CA GLU A 93 2.28 -19.95 -0.17
C GLU A 93 2.73 -18.74 0.64
N SER A 94 2.53 -17.52 0.10
CA SER A 94 2.86 -16.26 0.77
C SER A 94 1.95 -15.11 0.35
N TRP A 95 1.91 -14.04 1.14
CA TRP A 95 1.22 -12.80 0.77
C TRP A 95 1.71 -12.24 -0.54
N LYS A 96 3.03 -12.24 -0.76
CA LYS A 96 3.61 -11.77 -2.02
C LYS A 96 3.07 -12.52 -3.23
N GLU A 97 2.91 -13.84 -3.13
CA GLU A 97 2.30 -14.66 -4.19
C GLU A 97 0.82 -14.30 -4.41
N GLY A 98 0.02 -14.22 -3.33
CA GLY A 98 -1.40 -13.88 -3.43
C GLY A 98 -1.66 -12.46 -3.93
N ILE A 99 -0.84 -11.49 -3.52
CA ILE A 99 -0.87 -10.11 -4.04
C ILE A 99 -0.48 -10.11 -5.52
N THR A 100 0.55 -10.87 -5.92
CA THR A 100 0.92 -11.01 -7.34
C THR A 100 -0.24 -11.57 -8.15
N ALA A 101 -0.92 -12.61 -7.67
CA ALA A 101 -2.09 -13.21 -8.33
C ALA A 101 -3.23 -12.20 -8.47
N HIS A 102 -3.50 -11.42 -7.42
CA HIS A 102 -4.50 -10.37 -7.44
C HIS A 102 -4.20 -9.30 -8.50
N ILE A 103 -2.97 -8.77 -8.51
CA ILE A 103 -2.54 -7.77 -9.48
C ILE A 103 -2.59 -8.32 -10.90
N ASP A 104 -2.17 -9.57 -11.11
CA ASP A 104 -2.25 -10.23 -12.42
C ASP A 104 -3.67 -10.37 -12.93
N HIS A 105 -4.60 -10.70 -12.03
CA HIS A 105 -6.01 -10.81 -12.38
C HIS A 105 -6.60 -9.44 -12.78
N LEU A 106 -6.23 -8.37 -12.08
CA LEU A 106 -6.63 -7.01 -12.41
C LEU A 106 -6.03 -6.54 -13.75
N ALA A 107 -4.75 -6.81 -13.99
CA ALA A 107 -4.09 -6.50 -15.25
C ALA A 107 -4.74 -7.25 -16.43
N LEU A 108 -5.10 -8.53 -16.24
CA LEU A 108 -5.86 -9.32 -17.22
C LEU A 108 -7.22 -8.67 -17.51
N TYR A 109 -8.01 -8.36 -16.48
CA TYR A 109 -9.31 -7.70 -16.64
C TYR A 109 -9.19 -6.38 -17.38
N ALA A 110 -8.12 -5.63 -17.12
CA ALA A 110 -7.89 -4.34 -17.71
C ALA A 110 -7.33 -4.40 -19.14
N GLY A 111 -6.98 -5.59 -19.64
CA GLY A 111 -6.44 -5.75 -20.98
C GLY A 111 -5.00 -5.26 -21.10
N ALA A 112 -4.19 -5.45 -20.06
CA ALA A 112 -2.80 -5.03 -20.04
C ALA A 112 -1.97 -5.68 -21.16
N ASP A 113 -0.99 -4.93 -21.68
CA ASP A 113 -0.06 -5.46 -22.68
C ASP A 113 0.71 -6.66 -22.11
N GLY A 114 0.80 -7.75 -22.89
CA GLY A 114 1.42 -9.00 -22.45
C GLY A 114 0.50 -9.95 -21.70
N TYR A 115 -0.78 -9.60 -21.50
CA TYR A 115 -1.79 -10.47 -20.91
C TYR A 115 -2.70 -11.10 -22.00
N PRO A 116 -3.21 -12.33 -21.79
CA PRO A 116 -2.92 -13.22 -20.67
C PRO A 116 -1.47 -13.74 -20.71
N MET A 117 -0.87 -13.89 -19.53
CA MET A 117 0.47 -14.46 -19.38
C MET A 117 0.44 -15.98 -19.56
N ALA A 118 1.60 -16.58 -19.83
CA ALA A 118 1.70 -18.04 -19.85
C ALA A 118 1.45 -18.61 -18.45
N LYS A 119 0.91 -19.84 -18.38
CA LYS A 119 0.42 -20.46 -17.13
C LYS A 119 1.47 -20.50 -16.00
N ASN A 120 2.75 -20.63 -16.32
CA ASN A 120 3.82 -20.71 -15.31
C ASN A 120 4.40 -19.34 -14.91
N ASP A 121 3.95 -18.26 -15.55
CA ASP A 121 4.45 -16.91 -15.31
C ASP A 121 3.53 -16.11 -14.36
N THR A 122 2.38 -16.69 -13.98
CA THR A 122 1.43 -16.09 -13.03
C THR A 122 1.04 -17.09 -11.94
N PRO A 123 0.90 -16.64 -10.68
CA PRO A 123 0.25 -17.42 -9.63
C PRO A 123 -1.28 -17.35 -9.69
N ASP A 124 -1.88 -16.52 -10.56
CA ASP A 124 -3.34 -16.42 -10.71
C ASP A 124 -3.92 -17.74 -11.25
N PRO A 125 -4.66 -18.52 -10.42
CA PRO A 125 -5.22 -19.80 -10.85
C PRO A 125 -6.34 -19.65 -11.89
N ARG A 126 -6.88 -18.44 -12.06
CA ARG A 126 -8.02 -18.14 -12.93
C ARG A 126 -7.63 -17.15 -14.02
N HIS A 127 -6.39 -17.24 -14.48
CA HIS A 127 -5.83 -16.42 -15.57
C HIS A 127 -6.38 -16.80 -16.96
N PHE A 128 -7.70 -16.81 -17.09
CA PHE A 128 -8.37 -17.29 -18.30
C PHE A 128 -8.38 -16.22 -19.39
N SER A 129 -7.96 -16.59 -20.60
CA SER A 129 -7.84 -15.66 -21.74
C SER A 129 -9.13 -14.91 -22.08
N TYR A 130 -10.30 -15.51 -21.82
CA TYR A 130 -11.59 -14.87 -22.08
C TYR A 130 -11.92 -13.69 -21.15
N LEU A 131 -11.13 -13.47 -20.10
CA LEU A 131 -11.28 -12.35 -19.16
C LEU A 131 -10.57 -11.08 -19.65
N LEU A 132 -9.72 -11.20 -20.69
CA LEU A 132 -8.92 -10.10 -21.20
C LEU A 132 -9.79 -8.90 -21.60
N GLY A 133 -9.54 -7.75 -20.98
CA GLY A 133 -10.21 -6.48 -21.30
C GLY A 133 -11.68 -6.37 -20.87
N LYS A 134 -12.17 -7.26 -20.00
CA LYS A 134 -13.57 -7.24 -19.53
C LYS A 134 -13.88 -6.21 -18.45
N GLY A 135 -12.87 -5.62 -17.82
CA GLY A 135 -13.02 -4.64 -16.75
C GLY A 135 -11.88 -3.66 -16.74
N THR A 136 -11.94 -2.63 -17.59
CA THR A 136 -10.85 -1.66 -17.77
C THR A 136 -10.83 -0.57 -16.70
N THR A 137 -11.98 -0.34 -16.07
CA THR A 137 -12.17 0.60 -14.97
C THR A 137 -12.54 -0.12 -13.69
N LEU A 138 -12.36 0.55 -12.54
CA LEU A 138 -12.79 0.04 -11.23
C LEU A 138 -14.26 -0.40 -11.26
N ALA A 139 -15.15 0.40 -11.86
CA ALA A 139 -16.57 0.10 -11.88
C ALA A 139 -16.91 -1.13 -12.76
N GLU A 140 -16.28 -1.23 -13.94
CA GLU A 140 -16.46 -2.39 -14.82
C GLU A 140 -15.90 -3.67 -14.18
N MET A 141 -14.68 -3.59 -13.62
CA MET A 141 -14.06 -4.71 -12.91
C MET A 141 -14.92 -5.15 -11.73
N ALA A 142 -15.39 -4.21 -10.90
CA ALA A 142 -16.21 -4.52 -9.74
C ALA A 142 -17.53 -5.20 -10.13
N ALA A 143 -18.16 -4.76 -11.24
CA ALA A 143 -19.37 -5.38 -11.77
C ALA A 143 -19.14 -6.79 -12.36
N GLN A 144 -17.91 -7.11 -12.79
CA GLN A 144 -17.52 -8.47 -13.18
C GLN A 144 -17.14 -9.33 -11.96
N TRP A 145 -16.62 -8.71 -10.89
CA TRP A 145 -16.14 -9.41 -9.69
C TRP A 145 -17.28 -9.91 -8.80
N ALA A 146 -18.30 -9.07 -8.60
CA ALA A 146 -19.45 -9.37 -7.77
C ALA A 146 -20.75 -8.96 -8.44
N VAL A 147 -21.80 -9.79 -8.27
CA VAL A 147 -23.15 -9.51 -8.77
C VAL A 147 -23.81 -8.36 -7.98
N ASP A 148 -23.36 -8.11 -6.75
CA ASP A 148 -23.91 -7.08 -5.88
C ASP A 148 -23.52 -5.67 -6.35
N THR A 149 -24.50 -4.89 -6.77
CA THR A 149 -24.27 -3.48 -7.18
C THR A 149 -23.76 -2.61 -6.04
N ASN A 150 -24.00 -2.98 -4.77
CA ASN A 150 -23.43 -2.26 -3.63
C ASN A 150 -21.91 -2.39 -3.56
N TYR A 151 -21.34 -3.46 -4.13
CA TYR A 151 -19.89 -3.67 -4.18
C TYR A 151 -19.21 -2.58 -5.02
N VAL A 152 -19.77 -2.27 -6.20
CA VAL A 152 -19.26 -1.20 -7.08
C VAL A 152 -19.28 0.15 -6.36
N ALA A 153 -20.38 0.47 -5.70
CA ALA A 153 -20.54 1.73 -4.97
C ALA A 153 -19.57 1.81 -3.77
N LEU A 154 -19.41 0.70 -3.03
CA LEU A 154 -18.48 0.63 -1.90
C LEU A 154 -17.03 0.83 -2.33
N LEU A 155 -16.57 0.10 -3.35
CA LEU A 155 -15.22 0.25 -3.86
C LEU A 155 -14.96 1.66 -4.39
N SER A 156 -15.91 2.23 -5.13
CA SER A 156 -15.77 3.59 -5.68
C SER A 156 -15.62 4.61 -4.57
N ARG A 157 -16.46 4.53 -3.54
CA ARG A 157 -16.41 5.43 -2.37
C ARG A 157 -15.08 5.31 -1.61
N LEU A 158 -14.61 4.10 -1.36
CA LEU A 158 -13.34 3.90 -0.64
C LEU A 158 -12.13 4.32 -1.48
N ALA A 159 -12.20 4.15 -2.80
CA ALA A 159 -11.17 4.61 -3.72
C ALA A 159 -11.09 6.14 -3.77
N GLU A 160 -12.24 6.83 -3.80
CA GLU A 160 -12.30 8.29 -3.68
C GLU A 160 -11.75 8.76 -2.34
N GLU A 161 -12.11 8.08 -1.24
CA GLU A 161 -11.62 8.41 0.10
C GLU A 161 -10.09 8.31 0.22
N LEU A 162 -9.48 7.23 -0.28
CA LEU A 162 -8.02 7.08 -0.30
C LEU A 162 -7.33 8.09 -1.24
N LEU A 163 -7.97 8.41 -2.36
CA LEU A 163 -7.45 9.42 -3.30
C LEU A 163 -7.42 10.81 -2.65
N GLU A 164 -8.50 11.21 -1.99
CA GLU A 164 -8.58 12.47 -1.24
C GLU A 164 -7.53 12.52 -0.12
N ALA A 165 -7.37 11.45 0.65
CA ALA A 165 -6.35 11.36 1.69
C ALA A 165 -4.93 11.51 1.11
N THR A 166 -4.68 10.93 -0.07
CA THR A 166 -3.40 11.09 -0.78
C THR A 166 -3.15 12.54 -1.17
N GLN A 167 -4.15 13.22 -1.74
CA GLN A 167 -4.03 14.60 -2.18
C GLN A 167 -3.76 15.55 -1.01
N VAL A 168 -4.52 15.40 0.09
CA VAL A 168 -4.30 16.18 1.32
C VAL A 168 -2.89 15.95 1.85
N ARG A 169 -2.40 14.70 1.87
CA ARG A 169 -1.03 14.41 2.30
C ARG A 169 0.01 15.08 1.41
N ALA A 170 -0.15 15.02 0.10
CA ALA A 170 0.77 15.65 -0.85
C ALA A 170 0.82 17.17 -0.68
N GLU A 171 -0.33 17.82 -0.46
CA GLU A 171 -0.42 19.25 -0.16
C GLU A 171 0.29 19.61 1.15
N LEU A 172 0.08 18.82 2.21
CA LEU A 172 0.76 19.00 3.50
C LEU A 172 2.27 18.84 3.38
N ALA A 173 2.73 17.85 2.60
CA ALA A 173 4.16 17.63 2.34
C ALA A 173 4.78 18.82 1.59
N ALA A 174 4.12 19.31 0.53
CA ALA A 174 4.59 20.47 -0.23
C ALA A 174 4.62 21.77 0.62
N GLN A 175 3.70 21.91 1.57
CA GLN A 175 3.72 23.02 2.53
C GLN A 175 4.85 22.88 3.57
N ALA A 176 5.18 21.65 3.98
CA ALA A 176 6.28 21.37 4.91
C ALA A 176 7.65 21.62 4.27
N GLU A 177 7.84 21.29 2.99
CA GLU A 177 9.09 21.58 2.27
C GLU A 177 9.38 23.08 2.12
N ASN A 178 8.33 23.93 2.13
CA ASN A 178 8.47 25.39 2.13
C ASN A 178 8.78 25.99 3.51
N LYS A 179 8.86 25.16 4.55
CA LYS A 179 9.14 25.57 5.92
C LYS A 179 10.28 24.71 6.46
N ASP A 180 11.51 25.15 6.20
CA ASP A 180 12.71 24.64 6.88
C ASP A 180 12.73 25.12 8.35
N THR A 181 11.60 24.96 9.05
CA THR A 181 11.35 25.47 10.38
C THR A 181 11.50 24.32 11.37
N TRP A 182 12.50 24.44 12.24
CA TRP A 182 12.70 23.50 13.33
C TRP A 182 11.46 23.45 14.22
N CYS A 183 10.92 22.26 14.45
CA CYS A 183 9.75 22.05 15.30
C CYS A 183 10.12 21.10 16.45
N VAL A 184 9.65 21.42 17.66
CA VAL A 184 9.73 20.51 18.83
C VAL A 184 8.32 20.26 19.32
N ASN A 185 7.89 19.00 19.36
CA ASN A 185 6.52 18.57 19.67
C ASN A 185 5.46 19.25 18.77
N GLY A 186 5.73 19.31 17.47
CA GLY A 186 4.81 19.87 16.47
C GLY A 186 4.64 21.40 16.52
N LYS A 187 5.39 22.10 17.40
CA LYS A 187 5.39 23.57 17.45
C LYS A 187 6.67 24.11 16.83
N PRO A 188 6.58 25.10 15.91
CA PRO A 188 7.75 25.83 15.43
C PRO A 188 8.54 26.39 16.62
N VAL A 189 9.85 26.22 16.59
CA VAL A 189 10.75 26.81 17.58
C VAL A 189 11.32 28.07 16.93
N ALA A 190 10.94 29.24 17.43
CA ALA A 190 11.61 30.50 17.12
C ALA A 190 12.93 30.58 17.90
N ASP A 191 13.92 31.28 17.35
CA ASP A 191 15.18 31.64 18.04
C ASP A 191 15.99 30.45 18.59
N VAL A 192 16.08 29.36 17.82
CA VAL A 192 16.94 28.21 18.16
C VAL A 192 18.33 28.38 17.56
N GLU A 193 19.35 28.21 18.41
CA GLU A 193 20.73 28.08 17.95
C GLU A 193 20.87 26.77 17.16
N VAL A 194 21.19 26.91 15.87
CA VAL A 194 21.54 25.79 15.00
C VAL A 194 23.03 25.55 15.12
N ILE A 195 23.40 24.37 15.59
CA ILE A 195 24.77 23.89 15.66
C ILE A 195 25.01 22.79 14.64
N LYS A 196 26.28 22.52 14.36
CA LYS A 196 26.71 21.35 13.59
C LYS A 196 27.23 20.29 14.55
N LEU A 197 26.78 19.06 14.37
CA LEU A 197 27.22 17.90 15.14
C LEU A 197 27.68 16.81 14.20
N ASP A 198 28.72 16.09 14.59
CA ASP A 198 29.06 14.84 13.95
C ASP A 198 28.31 13.69 14.65
N ILE A 199 27.59 12.90 13.87
CA ILE A 199 26.92 11.67 14.30
C ILE A 199 27.52 10.48 13.56
N GLU A 200 27.56 9.32 14.20
CA GLU A 200 28.00 8.08 13.56
C GLU A 200 26.78 7.20 13.26
N ILE A 201 26.65 6.77 12.00
CA ILE A 201 25.59 5.87 11.54
C ILE A 201 26.26 4.73 10.79
N ASN A 202 26.10 3.49 11.26
CA ASN A 202 26.68 2.30 10.62
C ASN A 202 28.21 2.37 10.39
N GLY A 203 28.95 3.07 11.27
CA GLY A 203 30.39 3.28 11.14
C GLY A 203 30.78 4.48 10.27
N ASP A 204 29.82 5.16 9.65
CA ASP A 204 30.04 6.36 8.86
C ASP A 204 29.79 7.61 9.71
N LEU A 205 30.81 8.46 9.85
CA LEU A 205 30.69 9.78 10.47
C LEU A 205 30.03 10.76 9.49
N ARG A 206 28.99 11.46 9.97
CA ARG A 206 28.22 12.44 9.21
C ARG A 206 28.03 13.72 10.00
N GLN A 207 28.20 14.85 9.33
CA GLN A 207 27.86 16.15 9.90
C GLN A 207 26.39 16.46 9.64
N VAL A 208 25.65 16.78 10.70
CA VAL A 208 24.23 17.14 10.66
C VAL A 208 23.99 18.47 11.35
N GLU A 209 22.92 19.14 10.97
CA GLU A 209 22.42 20.29 11.71
C GLU A 209 21.63 19.80 12.93
N ALA A 210 21.75 20.49 14.04
CA ALA A 210 20.98 20.23 15.24
C ALA A 210 20.56 21.53 15.90
N ILE A 211 19.46 21.48 16.65
CA ILE A 211 19.10 22.57 17.57
C ILE A 211 19.39 22.16 19.02
N VAL A 212 19.84 23.12 19.83
CA VAL A 212 20.03 22.92 21.26
C VAL A 212 18.82 23.44 22.02
N LYS A 213 18.18 22.60 22.82
CA LYS A 213 17.06 23.01 23.68
C LYS A 213 17.05 22.20 24.96
N ASN A 214 16.88 22.87 26.11
CA ASN A 214 16.88 22.23 27.43
C ASN A 214 18.10 21.30 27.65
N ASN A 215 19.28 21.72 27.18
CA ASN A 215 20.53 20.95 27.25
C ASN A 215 20.51 19.61 26.49
N HIS A 216 19.61 19.46 25.50
CA HIS A 216 19.58 18.34 24.57
C HIS A 216 19.74 18.84 23.13
N ASN A 217 20.39 18.01 22.31
CA ASN A 217 20.52 18.23 20.88
C ASN A 217 19.38 17.51 20.16
N TYR A 218 18.71 18.19 19.23
CA TYR A 218 17.69 17.61 18.37
C TYR A 218 18.13 17.72 16.92
N ILE A 219 18.13 16.59 16.22
CA ILE A 219 18.41 16.49 14.78
C ILE A 219 17.12 16.15 14.03
N LYS A 220 17.06 16.37 12.71
CA LYS A 220 15.89 15.93 11.94
C LYS A 220 15.98 14.42 11.75
N LEU A 221 14.86 13.72 11.86
CA LEU A 221 14.83 12.25 11.69
C LEU A 221 15.35 11.80 10.31
N ARG A 222 15.21 12.63 9.28
CA ARG A 222 15.80 12.35 7.97
C ARG A 222 17.33 12.24 8.02
N ASP A 223 17.97 12.91 8.97
CA ASP A 223 19.43 12.97 9.07
C ASP A 223 20.01 11.63 9.58
N ILE A 224 19.16 10.75 10.14
CA ILE A 224 19.55 9.40 10.58
C ILE A 224 19.21 8.29 9.56
N THR A 225 18.76 8.65 8.36
CA THR A 225 18.50 7.68 7.27
C THR A 225 19.78 7.36 6.48
N ASP A 226 19.93 6.12 6.02
CA ASP A 226 20.94 5.74 5.01
C ASP A 226 20.45 4.62 4.10
N ASP A 227 21.35 4.11 3.24
CA ASP A 227 21.08 3.00 2.32
C ASP A 227 20.75 1.68 3.05
N LYS A 228 21.06 1.56 4.34
CA LYS A 228 20.87 0.39 5.20
C LYS A 228 19.85 0.61 6.32
N ILE A 229 19.45 1.84 6.61
CA ILE A 229 18.54 2.24 7.68
C ILE A 229 17.43 3.07 7.09
N LYS A 230 16.23 2.49 7.14
CA LYS A 230 14.99 3.19 6.83
C LYS A 230 14.37 3.70 8.11
N VAL A 231 14.06 5.00 8.12
CA VAL A 231 13.31 5.67 9.18
C VAL A 231 11.92 5.96 8.64
N ASP A 232 10.92 5.29 9.18
CA ASP A 232 9.52 5.55 8.88
C ASP A 232 8.85 6.23 10.07
N TYR A 233 7.97 7.19 9.79
CA TYR A 233 7.13 7.82 10.80
C TYR A 233 5.69 7.44 10.52
N PHE A 234 5.04 6.80 11.50
CA PHE A 234 3.70 6.28 11.35
C PHE A 234 2.96 6.30 12.68
N ASP A 235 1.77 6.91 12.69
CA ASP A 235 0.88 7.03 13.87
C ASP A 235 1.58 7.54 15.14
N GLY A 236 2.39 8.61 15.02
CA GLY A 236 3.13 9.15 16.16
C GLY A 236 4.34 8.31 16.60
N GLN A 237 4.60 7.18 15.95
CA GLN A 237 5.71 6.28 16.24
C GLN A 237 6.79 6.37 15.16
N ILE A 238 8.03 6.14 15.58
CA ILE A 238 9.19 6.06 14.69
C ILE A 238 9.56 4.59 14.57
N TYR A 239 9.61 4.09 13.34
CA TYR A 239 10.06 2.75 13.02
C TYR A 239 11.44 2.83 12.38
N LEU A 240 12.38 2.09 12.95
CA LEU A 240 13.73 1.93 12.44
C LEU A 240 13.86 0.50 11.94
N SER A 241 14.17 0.34 10.66
CA SER A 241 14.35 -0.98 10.05
C SER A 241 15.65 -1.03 9.24
N SER A 242 16.26 -2.21 9.22
CA SER A 242 17.39 -2.48 8.33
C SER A 242 16.85 -2.72 6.93
N VAL A 243 17.43 -2.04 5.95
CA VAL A 243 17.22 -2.32 4.53
C VAL A 243 18.15 -3.48 4.18
N GLY A 244 17.56 -4.66 3.98
CA GLY A 244 18.26 -5.89 3.59
C GLY A 244 18.29 -6.10 2.08
#